data_AF-A0A1Q3HW93-F1
#
_entry.id   AF-A0A1Q3HW93-F1
#
_cell.length_a   1.000
_cell.length_b   1.000
_cell.length_c   1.000
_cell.angle_alpha   90.00
_cell.angle_beta   90.00
_cell.angle_gamma   90.00
#
_symmetry.space_group_name_H-M   'P 1'
#
loop_
_entity.id
_entity.type
_entity.pdbx_description
1 polymer ?
#
loop_
_entity_poly.entity_id
_entity_poly.type
_entity_poly.pdbx_seq_one_letter_code
_entity_poly.pdbx_strand_id
1 'polypeptide(L)'
;MAPGQHPSLQLPSFLYGLYPSVNQKTHKEGLRCGEQYGKDGSFPVPPQMLEVAPGEVVLTHGVADFRHEQPVWRLYMVSNVMSGMYEALNWRNTLPVDDLYETFCRESAWGALYFATSQDAPRSAERTALRLQAVLRFWEPLQSVRYLFKTLGPALTLDELMVASCGWAMDAWCPVGETSVYARLKTGAERMARATREDSLEAILRQMPRALSYVRDLKHRAVVSDPSFQRERLAALEPSAFERVSGACTADLLEKLYDWEHELGLH
;
A
#
# COMPACT_ATOMS: atom_id res chain seq x y z
N MET A 1 26.32 -23.30 9.37
CA MET A 1 24.98 -22.98 8.80
C MET A 1 24.69 -24.01 7.72
N ALA A 2 23.58 -24.72 7.82
CA ALA A 2 23.18 -25.68 6.79
C ALA A 2 22.63 -24.93 5.56
N PRO A 3 22.95 -25.34 4.32
CA PRO A 3 22.35 -24.76 3.13
C PRO A 3 20.90 -25.23 3.00
N GLY A 4 19.94 -24.31 2.96
CA GLY A 4 18.53 -24.62 2.65
C GLY A 4 17.46 -24.08 3.60
N GLN A 5 17.80 -23.39 4.69
CA GLN A 5 16.81 -22.66 5.49
C GLN A 5 16.62 -21.26 4.91
N HIS A 6 15.64 -21.10 4.02
CA HIS A 6 15.13 -19.77 3.70
C HIS A 6 14.55 -19.15 4.99
N PRO A 7 14.79 -17.85 5.25
CA PRO A 7 14.24 -17.18 6.42
C PRO A 7 12.71 -17.30 6.43
N SER A 8 12.17 -17.85 7.52
CA SER A 8 10.72 -18.02 7.73
C SER A 8 10.04 -16.65 7.89
N LEU A 9 8.84 -16.51 7.32
CA LEU A 9 8.03 -15.31 7.55
C LEU A 9 7.57 -15.27 9.01
N GLN A 10 7.77 -14.13 9.67
CA GLN A 10 7.27 -13.89 11.02
C GLN A 10 6.24 -12.75 11.04
N LEU A 11 5.11 -13.01 11.67
CA LEU A 11 4.05 -12.03 11.91
C LEU A 11 3.84 -11.79 13.41
N PRO A 12 3.43 -10.58 13.83
CA PRO A 12 3.02 -10.32 15.19
C PRO A 12 1.89 -11.24 15.64
N SER A 13 2.01 -11.81 16.84
CA SER A 13 1.01 -12.72 17.42
C SER A 13 -0.39 -12.11 17.55
N PHE A 14 -0.48 -10.78 17.65
CA PHE A 14 -1.75 -10.07 17.71
C PHE A 14 -2.54 -10.14 16.40
N LEU A 15 -1.93 -10.56 15.29
CA LEU A 15 -2.58 -10.73 13.98
C LEU A 15 -3.15 -12.14 13.75
N TYR A 16 -2.98 -13.07 14.71
CA TYR A 16 -3.48 -14.44 14.61
C TYR A 16 -4.57 -14.74 15.64
N GLY A 17 -5.60 -15.46 15.20
CA GLY A 17 -6.68 -15.93 16.05
C GLY A 17 -8.04 -15.77 15.38
N LEU A 18 -9.11 -15.71 16.17
CA LEU A 18 -10.47 -15.41 15.67
C LEU A 18 -10.62 -13.91 15.42
N TYR A 19 -11.52 -13.50 14.52
CA TYR A 19 -11.73 -12.09 14.20
C TYR A 19 -11.94 -11.20 15.43
N PRO A 20 -12.83 -11.51 16.39
CA PRO A 20 -13.05 -10.64 17.55
C PRO A 20 -11.80 -10.53 18.44
N SER A 21 -11.03 -11.62 18.54
CA SER A 21 -9.80 -11.65 19.34
C SER A 21 -8.70 -10.83 18.69
N VAL A 22 -8.48 -11.00 17.38
CA VAL A 22 -7.50 -10.21 16.63
C VAL A 22 -7.86 -8.73 16.72
N ASN A 23 -9.12 -8.37 16.47
CA ASN A 23 -9.61 -6.99 16.56
C ASN A 23 -9.29 -6.34 17.93
N GLN A 24 -9.56 -7.06 19.03
CA GLN A 24 -9.24 -6.58 20.37
C GLN A 24 -7.73 -6.45 20.60
N LYS A 25 -6.93 -7.42 20.13
CA LYS A 25 -5.47 -7.40 20.32
C LYS A 25 -4.81 -6.30 19.51
N THR A 26 -5.22 -6.08 18.26
CA THR A 26 -4.70 -5.00 17.40
C THR A 26 -5.04 -3.63 17.96
N HIS A 27 -6.25 -3.45 18.49
CA HIS A 27 -6.65 -2.19 19.13
C HIS A 27 -5.81 -1.91 20.39
N LYS A 28 -5.63 -2.91 21.26
CA LYS A 28 -4.74 -2.81 22.43
C LYS A 28 -3.29 -2.52 22.06
N GLU A 29 -2.78 -3.13 21.00
CA GLU A 29 -1.45 -2.83 20.49
C GLU A 29 -1.36 -1.38 20.01
N GLY A 30 -2.40 -0.88 19.34
CA GLY A 30 -2.50 0.53 18.95
C GLY A 30 -2.40 1.49 20.13
N LEU A 31 -3.17 1.23 21.19
CA LEU A 31 -3.09 2.02 22.43
C LEU A 31 -1.68 2.01 23.02
N ARG A 32 -1.03 0.83 23.07
CA ARG A 32 0.35 0.68 23.56
C ARG A 32 1.35 1.46 22.71
N CYS A 33 1.21 1.43 21.39
CA CYS A 33 2.04 2.21 20.46
C CYS A 33 1.86 3.71 20.68
N GLY A 34 0.61 4.19 20.79
CA GLY A 34 0.33 5.61 21.03
C GLY A 34 0.81 6.10 22.39
N GLU A 35 0.67 5.30 23.45
CA GLU A 35 1.21 5.62 24.77
C GLU A 35 2.74 5.72 24.78
N GLN A 36 3.43 4.81 24.09
CA GLN A 36 4.89 4.85 23.98
C GLN A 36 5.34 6.06 23.18
N TYR A 37 4.70 6.31 22.03
CA TYR A 37 4.99 7.46 21.19
C TYR A 37 4.78 8.78 21.95
N GLY A 38 3.71 8.89 22.74
CA GLY A 38 3.47 10.06 23.59
C GLY A 38 4.52 10.29 24.67
N LYS A 39 5.29 9.27 25.07
CA LYS A 39 6.36 9.36 26.08
C LYS A 39 7.69 9.79 25.50
N ASP A 40 8.13 9.19 24.41
CA ASP A 40 9.48 9.40 23.86
C ASP A 40 9.57 9.48 22.33
N GLY A 41 8.43 9.52 21.63
CA GLY A 41 8.38 9.62 20.17
C GLY A 41 8.75 8.33 19.44
N SER A 42 8.89 7.20 20.14
CA SER A 42 9.23 5.90 19.56
C SER A 42 8.03 4.95 19.49
N PHE A 43 8.18 3.86 18.72
CA PHE A 43 7.21 2.77 18.68
C PHE A 43 7.83 1.50 19.24
N PRO A 44 7.08 0.73 20.04
CA PRO A 44 7.59 -0.49 20.61
C PRO A 44 7.53 -1.62 19.58
N VAL A 45 8.54 -2.51 19.63
CA VAL A 45 8.50 -3.77 18.89
C VAL A 45 7.31 -4.61 19.37
N PRO A 46 6.61 -5.35 18.46
CA PRO A 46 5.58 -6.30 18.86
C PRO A 46 6.07 -7.25 19.96
N PRO A 47 5.28 -7.51 21.02
CA PRO A 47 5.76 -8.29 22.17
C PRO A 47 6.12 -9.73 21.82
N GLN A 48 5.48 -10.29 20.80
CA GLN A 48 5.70 -11.66 20.35
C GLN A 48 5.53 -11.74 18.84
N MET A 49 6.57 -12.24 18.19
CA MET A 49 6.60 -12.64 16.78
C MET A 49 6.38 -14.15 16.69
N LEU A 50 5.60 -14.58 15.72
CA LEU A 50 5.28 -15.98 15.48
C LEU A 50 5.63 -16.33 14.04
N GLU A 51 6.21 -17.52 13.84
CA GLU A 51 6.45 -18.04 12.50
C GLU A 51 5.14 -18.41 11.81
N VAL A 52 5.03 -18.04 10.54
CA VAL A 52 3.95 -18.48 9.66
C VAL A 52 4.41 -19.72 8.92
N ALA A 53 3.61 -20.77 8.95
CA ALA A 53 4.00 -22.03 8.31
C ALA A 53 4.10 -21.84 6.78
N PRO A 54 5.07 -22.48 6.10
CA PRO A 54 5.15 -22.42 4.64
C PRO A 54 3.83 -22.86 3.98
N GLY A 55 3.35 -22.06 3.03
CA GLY A 55 2.09 -22.26 2.33
C GLY A 55 0.83 -21.87 3.12
N GLU A 56 0.95 -21.47 4.38
CA GLU A 56 -0.18 -20.94 5.16
C GLU A 56 -0.70 -19.63 4.54
N VAL A 57 -1.96 -19.32 4.77
CA VAL A 57 -2.66 -18.20 4.14
C VAL A 57 -2.69 -16.98 5.06
N VAL A 58 -2.21 -15.84 4.56
CA VAL A 58 -2.29 -14.52 5.19
C VAL A 58 -3.33 -13.66 4.48
N LEU A 59 -4.29 -13.12 5.24
CA LEU A 59 -5.29 -12.18 4.71
C LEU A 59 -4.71 -10.77 4.71
N THR A 60 -4.55 -10.19 3.52
CA THR A 60 -4.00 -8.84 3.32
C THR A 60 -5.08 -7.79 3.06
N HIS A 61 -6.35 -8.18 2.96
CA HIS A 61 -7.47 -7.24 2.82
C HIS A 61 -8.76 -7.76 3.46
N GLY A 62 -9.51 -6.88 4.13
CA GLY A 62 -10.71 -7.25 4.89
C GLY A 62 -11.87 -7.78 4.03
N VAL A 63 -11.97 -7.35 2.76
CA VAL A 63 -13.00 -7.83 1.82
C VAL A 63 -12.93 -9.33 1.55
N ALA A 64 -11.78 -9.98 1.70
CA ALA A 64 -11.66 -11.44 1.57
C ALA A 64 -11.78 -12.20 2.91
N ASP A 65 -12.02 -11.50 4.02
CA ASP A 65 -12.18 -12.17 5.32
C ASP A 65 -13.62 -12.65 5.53
N PHE A 66 -13.89 -13.87 5.08
CA PHE A 66 -15.13 -14.59 5.39
C PHE A 66 -14.93 -15.62 6.50
N ARG A 67 -13.74 -15.65 7.11
CA ARG A 67 -13.30 -16.72 8.03
C ARG A 67 -13.28 -16.23 9.48
N HIS A 68 -14.28 -15.44 9.88
CA HIS A 68 -14.32 -14.80 11.20
C HIS A 68 -14.23 -15.78 12.37
N GLU A 69 -14.77 -16.98 12.20
CA GLU A 69 -14.81 -18.05 13.19
C GLU A 69 -13.59 -18.99 13.14
N GLN A 70 -12.62 -18.74 12.25
CA GLN A 70 -11.41 -19.56 12.13
C GLN A 70 -10.15 -18.80 12.59
N PRO A 71 -9.21 -19.51 13.22
CA PRO A 71 -7.90 -18.96 13.56
C PRO A 71 -7.07 -18.78 12.29
N VAL A 72 -6.90 -17.53 11.85
CA VAL A 72 -6.14 -17.17 10.63
C VAL A 72 -5.33 -15.89 10.84
N TRP A 73 -4.31 -15.69 10.00
CA TRP A 73 -3.50 -14.49 9.94
C TRP A 73 -4.24 -13.34 9.24
N ARG A 74 -4.51 -12.24 9.97
CA ARG A 74 -5.22 -11.05 9.44
C ARG A 74 -4.30 -9.84 9.40
N LEU A 75 -3.41 -9.79 8.42
CA LEU A 75 -2.49 -8.67 8.24
C LEU A 75 -3.22 -7.34 8.03
N TYR A 76 -4.37 -7.36 7.36
CA TYR A 76 -5.15 -6.15 7.12
C TYR A 76 -5.59 -5.42 8.41
N MET A 77 -5.65 -6.12 9.55
CA MET A 77 -6.05 -5.52 10.83
C MET A 77 -4.95 -4.66 11.49
N VAL A 78 -3.79 -4.50 10.85
CA VAL A 78 -2.82 -3.46 11.24
C VAL A 78 -3.47 -2.06 11.17
N SER A 79 -4.50 -1.85 10.32
CA SER A 79 -5.32 -0.64 10.33
C SER A 79 -5.94 -0.34 11.71
N ASN A 80 -6.24 -1.37 12.50
CA ASN A 80 -6.83 -1.22 13.83
C ASN A 80 -5.78 -0.87 14.88
N VAL A 81 -4.51 -1.19 14.62
CA VAL A 81 -3.37 -0.67 15.41
C VAL A 81 -3.27 0.84 15.21
N MET A 82 -3.39 1.31 13.97
CA MET A 82 -3.40 2.75 13.65
C MET A 82 -4.57 3.47 14.34
N SER A 83 -5.78 2.90 14.29
CA SER A 83 -6.95 3.44 14.99
C SER A 83 -6.73 3.57 16.50
N GLY A 84 -6.26 2.50 17.16
CA GLY A 84 -5.97 2.54 18.60
C GLY A 84 -4.88 3.55 18.94
N MET A 85 -3.87 3.71 18.07
CA MET A 85 -2.82 4.69 18.24
C MET A 85 -3.36 6.13 18.19
N TYR A 86 -4.28 6.43 17.25
CA TYR A 86 -4.93 7.75 17.21
C TYR A 86 -5.76 8.04 18.44
N GLU A 87 -6.50 7.04 18.93
CA GLU A 87 -7.30 7.18 20.16
C GLU A 87 -6.41 7.54 21.35
N ALA A 88 -5.29 6.85 21.54
CA ALA A 88 -4.32 7.16 22.61
C ALA A 88 -3.73 8.57 22.48
N LEU A 89 -3.63 9.11 21.25
CA LEU A 89 -3.15 10.46 20.96
C LEU A 89 -4.28 11.50 20.93
N ASN A 90 -5.50 11.14 21.31
CA ASN A 90 -6.69 11.99 21.24
C ASN A 90 -6.90 12.60 19.84
N TRP A 91 -6.62 11.82 18.79
CA TRP A 91 -6.74 12.22 17.38
C TRP A 91 -5.91 13.45 16.99
N ARG A 92 -4.86 13.76 17.76
CA ARG A 92 -3.92 14.84 17.45
C ARG A 92 -2.73 14.29 16.67
N ASN A 93 -2.24 15.08 15.72
CA ASN A 93 -1.03 14.79 14.94
C ASN A 93 -1.05 13.41 14.24
N THR A 94 -2.21 12.95 13.77
CA THR A 94 -2.35 11.61 13.17
C THR A 94 -1.45 11.43 11.96
N LEU A 95 -1.41 12.40 11.04
CA LEU A 95 -0.62 12.32 9.80
C LEU A 95 0.90 12.16 10.04
N PRO A 96 1.58 13.02 10.84
CA PRO A 96 3.00 12.80 11.16
C PRO A 96 3.28 11.45 11.84
N VAL A 97 2.36 10.98 12.69
CA VAL A 97 2.50 9.72 13.41
C VAL A 97 2.40 8.54 12.44
N ASP A 98 1.52 8.62 11.45
CA ASP A 98 1.40 7.60 10.41
C ASP A 98 2.67 7.41 9.62
N ASP A 99 3.32 8.51 9.25
CA ASP A 99 4.56 8.50 8.48
C ASP A 99 5.71 7.86 9.25
N LEU A 100 5.81 8.19 10.55
CA LEU A 100 6.80 7.59 11.44
C LEU A 100 6.49 6.11 11.69
N TYR A 101 5.23 5.76 11.90
CA TYR A 101 4.83 4.37 12.17
C TYR A 101 5.03 3.49 10.94
N GLU A 102 4.70 3.98 9.74
CA GLU A 102 5.02 3.29 8.49
C GLU A 102 6.52 3.06 8.35
N THR A 103 7.33 4.10 8.61
CA THR A 103 8.79 4.00 8.55
C THR A 103 9.32 2.93 9.50
N PHE A 104 8.83 2.90 10.74
CA PHE A 104 9.15 1.86 11.71
C PHE A 104 8.74 0.46 11.23
N CYS A 105 7.51 0.30 10.72
CA CYS A 105 6.99 -1.00 10.31
C CYS A 105 7.67 -1.57 9.06
N ARG A 106 8.09 -0.72 8.13
CA ARG A 106 8.78 -1.14 6.89
C ARG A 106 10.12 -1.84 7.15
N GLU A 107 10.67 -1.74 8.36
CA GLU A 107 11.84 -2.51 8.80
C GLU A 107 11.52 -3.98 9.15
N SER A 108 10.27 -4.42 8.93
CA SER A 108 9.84 -5.80 9.08
C SER A 108 9.14 -6.30 7.81
N ALA A 109 9.16 -7.63 7.57
CA ALA A 109 8.50 -8.23 6.42
C ALA A 109 6.98 -8.00 6.42
N TRP A 110 6.31 -8.15 7.56
CA TRP A 110 4.87 -7.95 7.68
C TRP A 110 4.48 -6.48 7.45
N GLY A 111 5.24 -5.54 8.00
CA GLY A 111 4.97 -4.11 7.83
C GLY A 111 5.26 -3.65 6.40
N ALA A 112 6.34 -4.12 5.79
CA ALA A 112 6.62 -3.90 4.38
C ALA A 112 5.46 -4.35 3.48
N LEU A 113 4.95 -5.57 3.71
CA LEU A 113 3.83 -6.10 2.94
C LEU A 113 2.53 -5.31 3.18
N TYR A 114 2.20 -5.00 4.44
CA TYR A 114 1.00 -4.25 4.78
C TYR A 114 0.97 -2.91 4.05
N PHE A 115 2.02 -2.10 4.17
CA PHE A 115 2.04 -0.76 3.56
C PHE A 115 2.14 -0.78 2.02
N ALA A 116 2.70 -1.83 1.42
CA ALA A 116 2.68 -1.98 -0.02
C ALA A 116 1.31 -2.41 -0.58
N THR A 117 0.45 -3.03 0.26
CA THR A 117 -0.85 -3.56 -0.16
C THR A 117 -2.05 -2.74 0.33
N SER A 118 -1.85 -1.89 1.34
CA SER A 118 -2.88 -1.00 1.88
C SER A 118 -3.19 0.18 0.95
N GLN A 119 -4.38 0.77 1.13
CA GLN A 119 -4.85 1.89 0.31
C GLN A 119 -4.83 3.23 1.03
N ASP A 120 -4.36 3.27 2.28
CA ASP A 120 -4.79 4.31 3.22
C ASP A 120 -3.96 5.60 3.20
N ALA A 121 -3.01 5.77 2.26
CA ALA A 121 -2.19 6.98 2.20
C ALA A 121 -1.99 7.48 0.76
N PRO A 122 -1.79 8.80 0.58
CA PRO A 122 -1.38 9.35 -0.70
C PRO A 122 -0.14 8.65 -1.21
N ARG A 123 -0.18 8.19 -2.46
CA ARG A 123 0.87 7.35 -3.03
C ARG A 123 1.80 8.19 -3.87
N SER A 124 2.60 9.02 -3.21
CA SER A 124 3.66 9.72 -3.92
C SER A 124 4.66 8.75 -4.52
N ALA A 125 5.40 9.20 -5.54
CA ALA A 125 6.45 8.39 -6.15
C ALA A 125 7.48 7.96 -5.10
N GLU A 126 7.99 8.90 -4.30
CA GLU A 126 8.97 8.62 -3.25
C GLU A 126 8.44 7.61 -2.23
N ARG A 127 7.24 7.84 -1.68
CA ARG A 127 6.66 6.95 -0.68
C ARG A 127 6.38 5.55 -1.24
N THR A 128 5.91 5.48 -2.49
CA THR A 128 5.69 4.20 -3.17
C THR A 128 7.00 3.46 -3.39
N ALA A 129 8.06 4.15 -3.83
CA ALA A 129 9.39 3.57 -3.99
C ALA A 129 9.87 2.93 -2.68
N LEU A 130 9.74 3.67 -1.58
CA LEU A 130 10.11 3.26 -0.24
C LEU A 130 9.35 2.01 0.25
N ARG A 131 8.06 1.88 -0.11
CA ARG A 131 7.25 0.67 0.18
C ARG A 131 7.70 -0.53 -0.65
N LEU A 132 7.91 -0.33 -1.95
CA LEU A 132 8.35 -1.40 -2.86
C LEU A 132 9.74 -1.90 -2.51
N GLN A 133 10.68 -1.01 -2.20
CA GLN A 133 12.03 -1.36 -1.73
C GLN A 133 11.99 -2.19 -0.45
N ALA A 134 11.10 -1.85 0.50
CA ALA A 134 10.92 -2.62 1.72
C ALA A 134 10.44 -4.05 1.44
N VAL A 135 9.46 -4.22 0.53
CA VAL A 135 9.00 -5.56 0.10
C VAL A 135 10.12 -6.34 -0.57
N LEU A 136 10.89 -5.72 -1.46
CA LEU A 136 11.99 -6.37 -2.17
C LEU A 136 13.11 -6.85 -1.23
N ARG A 137 13.36 -6.12 -0.13
CA ARG A 137 14.30 -6.52 0.93
C ARG A 137 13.84 -7.80 1.65
N PHE A 138 12.54 -8.01 1.79
CA PHE A 138 11.94 -9.17 2.45
C PHE A 138 11.32 -10.17 1.47
N TRP A 139 11.73 -10.14 0.21
CA TRP A 139 11.09 -10.92 -0.85
C TRP A 139 11.08 -12.42 -0.56
N GLU A 140 12.21 -12.99 -0.17
CA GLU A 140 12.32 -14.43 0.11
C GLU A 140 11.39 -14.92 1.24
N PRO A 141 11.38 -14.32 2.45
CA PRO A 141 10.41 -14.69 3.48
C PRO A 141 8.95 -14.58 3.00
N LEU A 142 8.63 -13.50 2.27
CA LEU A 142 7.27 -13.25 1.79
C LEU A 142 6.83 -14.29 0.73
N GLN A 143 7.75 -14.86 -0.04
CA GLN A 143 7.42 -15.92 -0.99
C GLN A 143 7.03 -17.26 -0.33
N SER A 144 7.31 -17.44 0.97
CA SER A 144 7.06 -18.71 1.66
C SER A 144 5.57 -19.00 1.95
N VAL A 145 4.67 -18.02 1.82
CA VAL A 145 3.25 -18.12 2.19
C VAL A 145 2.31 -17.81 1.03
N ARG A 146 1.00 -17.92 1.27
CA ARG A 146 -0.05 -17.56 0.30
C ARG A 146 -0.91 -16.41 0.82
N TYR A 147 -1.56 -15.68 -0.08
CA TYR A 147 -2.26 -14.45 0.27
C TYR A 147 -3.71 -14.41 -0.21
N LEU A 148 -4.63 -14.00 0.67
CA LEU A 148 -5.98 -13.60 0.27
C LEU A 148 -6.08 -12.08 0.28
N PHE A 149 -6.48 -11.51 -0.85
CA PHE A 149 -6.54 -10.06 -1.07
C PHE A 149 -7.98 -9.58 -1.31
N LYS A 150 -8.29 -8.99 -2.47
CA LYS A 150 -9.59 -8.36 -2.74
C LYS A 150 -10.57 -9.24 -3.52
N THR A 151 -10.09 -10.32 -4.11
CA THR A 151 -10.90 -11.18 -4.97
C THR A 151 -11.28 -12.46 -4.25
N LEU A 152 -12.53 -12.89 -4.48
CA LEU A 152 -12.97 -14.24 -4.14
C LEU A 152 -12.29 -15.20 -5.11
N GLY A 153 -11.30 -15.96 -4.62
CA GLY A 153 -10.48 -16.80 -5.48
C GLY A 153 -9.42 -17.59 -4.73
N PRO A 154 -8.56 -18.30 -5.46
CA PRO A 154 -7.44 -19.00 -4.85
C PRO A 154 -6.50 -18.01 -4.15
N ALA A 155 -5.82 -18.49 -3.11
CA ALA A 155 -4.81 -17.71 -2.44
C ALA A 155 -3.61 -17.47 -3.39
N LEU A 156 -3.20 -16.22 -3.47
CA LEU A 156 -2.19 -15.70 -4.39
C LEU A 156 -0.78 -16.04 -3.89
N THR A 157 0.14 -16.22 -4.85
CA THR A 157 1.58 -16.07 -4.64
C THR A 157 1.93 -14.62 -4.32
N LEU A 158 3.17 -14.36 -3.85
CA LEU A 158 3.65 -12.98 -3.67
C LEU A 158 3.63 -12.21 -4.98
N ASP A 159 4.12 -12.80 -6.07
CA ASP A 159 4.13 -12.20 -7.40
C ASP A 159 2.72 -11.77 -7.85
N GLU A 160 1.73 -12.65 -7.71
CA GLU A 160 0.32 -12.35 -8.05
C GLU A 160 -0.29 -11.28 -7.13
N LEU A 161 0.02 -11.32 -5.82
CA LEU A 161 -0.42 -10.28 -4.89
C LEU A 161 0.15 -8.91 -5.29
N MET A 162 1.44 -8.83 -5.59
CA MET A 162 2.08 -7.58 -5.98
C MET A 162 1.58 -7.06 -7.33
N VAL A 163 1.22 -7.94 -8.27
CA VAL A 163 0.52 -7.54 -9.49
C VAL A 163 -0.86 -6.96 -9.16
N ALA A 164 -1.62 -7.61 -8.27
CA ALA A 164 -2.95 -7.15 -7.89
C ALA A 164 -2.92 -5.80 -7.12
N SER A 165 -1.92 -5.57 -6.26
CA SER A 165 -1.83 -4.35 -5.44
C SER A 165 -1.06 -3.21 -6.13
N CYS A 166 0.00 -3.54 -6.87
CA CYS A 166 0.98 -2.61 -7.41
C CYS A 166 1.17 -2.72 -8.94
N GLY A 167 0.27 -3.39 -9.65
CA GLY A 167 0.33 -3.50 -11.12
C GLY A 167 0.38 -2.14 -11.83
N TRP A 168 -0.39 -1.16 -11.34
CA TRP A 168 -0.35 0.22 -11.83
C TRP A 168 1.05 0.83 -11.77
N ALA A 169 1.79 0.58 -10.70
CA ALA A 169 3.14 1.09 -10.51
C ALA A 169 4.11 0.47 -11.51
N MET A 170 4.02 -0.85 -11.70
CA MET A 170 4.84 -1.55 -12.70
C MET A 170 4.54 -1.07 -14.12
N ASP A 171 3.27 -0.82 -14.45
CA ASP A 171 2.88 -0.36 -15.79
C ASP A 171 3.29 1.09 -16.05
N ALA A 172 3.23 1.95 -15.04
CA ALA A 172 3.59 3.38 -15.15
C ALA A 172 5.10 3.62 -15.19
N TRP A 173 5.83 2.90 -14.33
CA TRP A 173 7.24 3.16 -14.03
C TRP A 173 8.20 2.15 -14.64
N CYS A 174 7.74 0.95 -15.00
CA CYS A 174 8.52 -0.06 -15.73
C CYS A 174 7.77 -0.54 -17.01
N PRO A 175 7.56 0.34 -18.01
CA PRO A 175 6.78 0.01 -19.21
C PRO A 175 7.47 -0.94 -20.20
N VAL A 176 8.76 -1.26 -20.02
CA VAL A 176 9.57 -2.04 -20.99
C VAL A 176 10.29 -3.20 -20.31
N GLY A 177 10.23 -4.39 -20.92
CA GLY A 177 11.38 -5.30 -21.04
C GLY A 177 11.67 -6.31 -19.93
N GLU A 178 11.07 -6.22 -18.74
CA GLU A 178 11.32 -7.18 -17.66
C GLU A 178 10.17 -8.18 -17.49
N THR A 179 10.50 -9.46 -17.39
CA THR A 179 9.49 -10.54 -17.34
C THR A 179 9.08 -10.92 -15.93
N SER A 180 9.95 -10.76 -14.92
CA SER A 180 9.61 -11.11 -13.54
C SER A 180 9.03 -9.93 -12.77
N VAL A 181 8.09 -10.22 -11.85
CA VAL A 181 7.48 -9.20 -10.99
C VAL A 181 8.54 -8.55 -10.11
N TYR A 182 9.47 -9.34 -9.55
CA TYR A 182 10.59 -8.82 -8.75
C TYR A 182 11.40 -7.76 -9.50
N ALA A 183 11.81 -8.04 -10.75
CA ALA A 183 12.59 -7.10 -11.54
C ALA A 183 11.78 -5.83 -11.81
N ARG A 184 10.52 -5.97 -12.28
CA ARG A 184 9.65 -4.83 -12.60
C ARG A 184 9.44 -3.91 -11.40
N LEU A 185 9.23 -4.47 -10.21
CA LEU A 185 9.10 -3.71 -8.98
C LEU A 185 10.40 -3.00 -8.60
N LYS A 186 11.55 -3.67 -8.74
CA LYS A 186 12.86 -3.08 -8.46
C LYS A 186 13.13 -1.90 -9.38
N THR A 187 12.98 -2.07 -10.68
CA THR A 187 13.19 -1.00 -11.67
C THR A 187 12.19 0.13 -11.48
N GLY A 188 10.91 -0.18 -11.21
CA GLY A 188 9.90 0.81 -10.90
C GLY A 188 10.25 1.64 -9.67
N ALA A 189 10.65 0.99 -8.58
CA ALA A 189 11.03 1.66 -7.33
C ALA A 189 12.29 2.52 -7.48
N GLU A 190 13.30 2.07 -8.21
CA GLU A 190 14.51 2.85 -8.48
C GLU A 190 14.20 4.14 -9.27
N ARG A 191 13.30 4.06 -10.25
CA ARG A 191 12.85 5.22 -11.04
C ARG A 191 12.03 6.19 -10.21
N MET A 192 11.06 5.69 -9.45
CA MET A 192 10.24 6.51 -8.55
C MET A 192 11.10 7.25 -7.51
N ALA A 193 12.10 6.59 -6.93
CA ALA A 193 12.98 7.18 -5.92
C ALA A 193 13.84 8.35 -6.46
N ARG A 194 14.02 8.43 -7.78
CA ARG A 194 14.80 9.49 -8.44
C ARG A 194 13.93 10.38 -9.33
N ALA A 195 12.61 10.22 -9.24
CA ALA A 195 11.67 10.85 -10.15
C ALA A 195 11.72 12.36 -9.99
N THR A 196 11.86 13.05 -11.11
CA THR A 196 11.54 14.46 -11.19
C THR A 196 10.02 14.64 -11.32
N ARG A 197 9.56 15.90 -11.23
CA ARG A 197 8.16 16.24 -11.54
C ARG A 197 7.77 15.81 -12.95
N GLU A 198 8.66 15.98 -13.92
CA GLU A 198 8.41 15.59 -15.32
C GLU A 198 8.29 14.07 -15.47
N ASP A 199 9.17 13.30 -14.81
CA ASP A 199 9.10 11.84 -14.83
C ASP A 199 7.77 11.33 -14.26
N SER A 200 7.33 11.96 -13.17
CA SER A 200 6.04 11.67 -12.52
C SER A 200 4.86 12.03 -13.43
N LEU A 201 4.92 13.17 -14.11
CA LEU A 201 3.89 13.61 -15.05
C LEU A 201 3.75 12.60 -16.20
N GLU A 202 4.85 12.16 -16.79
CA GLU A 202 4.85 11.14 -17.84
C GLU A 202 4.32 9.79 -17.34
N ALA A 203 4.68 9.38 -16.12
CA ALA A 203 4.14 8.17 -15.50
C ALA A 203 2.61 8.26 -15.28
N ILE A 204 2.11 9.42 -14.82
CA ILE A 204 0.68 9.69 -14.66
C ILE A 204 -0.05 9.59 -16.00
N LEU A 205 0.45 10.25 -17.04
CA LEU A 205 -0.17 10.24 -18.38
C LEU A 205 -0.25 8.82 -18.96
N ARG A 206 0.73 7.95 -18.69
CA ARG A 206 0.64 6.52 -19.07
C ARG A 206 -0.51 5.77 -18.37
N GLN A 207 -0.89 6.18 -17.15
CA GLN A 207 -1.95 5.54 -16.39
C GLN A 207 -3.34 6.16 -16.61
N MET A 208 -3.43 7.35 -17.20
CA MET A 208 -4.71 8.00 -17.48
C MET A 208 -5.67 7.13 -18.32
N PRO A 209 -5.24 6.43 -19.38
CA PRO A 209 -6.14 5.53 -20.12
C PRO A 209 -6.73 4.42 -19.24
N ARG A 210 -5.93 3.87 -18.32
CA ARG A 210 -6.39 2.85 -17.36
C ARG A 210 -7.41 3.46 -16.39
N ALA A 211 -7.13 4.63 -15.81
CA ALA A 211 -8.08 5.30 -14.93
C ALA A 211 -9.40 5.61 -15.65
N LEU A 212 -9.34 6.17 -16.87
CA LEU A 212 -10.52 6.45 -17.70
C LEU A 212 -11.34 5.21 -18.05
N SER A 213 -10.76 4.01 -18.05
CA SER A 213 -11.52 2.77 -18.30
C SER A 213 -12.47 2.40 -17.16
N TYR A 214 -12.22 2.88 -15.94
CA TYR A 214 -13.07 2.63 -14.78
C TYR A 214 -14.20 3.66 -14.63
N VAL A 215 -14.08 4.83 -15.24
CA VAL A 215 -15.09 5.89 -15.15
C VAL A 215 -16.07 5.79 -16.32
N ARG A 216 -17.35 5.50 -16.05
CA ARG A 216 -18.34 5.29 -17.12
C ARG A 216 -19.06 6.57 -17.54
N ASP A 217 -19.39 7.44 -16.59
CA ASP A 217 -20.40 8.50 -16.79
C ASP A 217 -19.84 9.92 -16.68
N LEU A 218 -18.74 10.23 -17.39
CA LEU A 218 -18.22 11.60 -17.50
C LEU A 218 -18.97 12.38 -18.59
N LYS A 219 -19.61 13.51 -18.24
CA LYS A 219 -20.29 14.35 -19.23
C LYS A 219 -19.28 15.01 -20.17
N HIS A 220 -18.12 15.40 -19.64
CA HIS A 220 -17.05 16.05 -20.39
C HIS A 220 -15.92 15.08 -20.78
N ARG A 221 -16.26 13.80 -21.01
CA ARG A 221 -15.28 12.73 -21.29
C ARG A 221 -14.25 13.11 -22.36
N ALA A 222 -14.69 13.71 -23.47
CA ALA A 222 -13.80 14.08 -24.57
C ALA A 222 -12.71 15.06 -24.12
N VAL A 223 -13.06 16.06 -23.31
CA VAL A 223 -12.14 17.07 -22.77
C VAL A 223 -11.22 16.43 -21.72
N VAL A 224 -11.79 15.72 -20.75
CA VAL A 224 -11.02 15.08 -19.67
C VAL A 224 -10.07 14.00 -20.20
N SER A 225 -10.40 13.38 -21.34
CA SER A 225 -9.55 12.38 -21.99
C SER A 225 -8.44 12.96 -22.88
N ASP A 226 -8.46 14.28 -23.17
CA ASP A 226 -7.45 14.91 -24.00
C ASP A 226 -6.10 14.97 -23.26
N PRO A 227 -5.02 14.37 -23.80
CA PRO A 227 -3.70 14.42 -23.17
C PRO A 227 -3.16 15.85 -22.97
N SER A 228 -3.54 16.80 -23.83
CA SER A 228 -3.10 18.20 -23.69
C SER A 228 -3.75 18.85 -22.48
N PHE A 229 -5.07 18.72 -22.35
CA PHE A 229 -5.82 19.12 -21.15
C PHE A 229 -5.26 18.48 -19.87
N GLN A 230 -5.03 17.16 -19.88
CA GLN A 230 -4.48 16.45 -18.72
C GLN A 230 -3.10 17.00 -18.32
N ARG A 231 -2.21 17.20 -19.29
CA ARG A 231 -0.87 17.74 -19.04
C ARG A 231 -0.93 19.16 -18.47
N GLU A 232 -1.76 20.04 -19.02
CA GLU A 232 -1.93 21.40 -18.53
C GLU A 232 -2.42 21.40 -17.07
N ARG A 233 -3.45 20.59 -16.77
CA ARG A 233 -4.06 20.52 -15.44
C ARG A 233 -3.10 19.93 -14.41
N LEU A 234 -2.33 18.92 -14.77
CA LEU A 234 -1.28 18.35 -13.90
C LEU A 234 -0.11 19.33 -13.68
N ALA A 235 0.29 20.07 -14.72
CA ALA A 235 1.34 21.07 -14.61
C ALA A 235 0.93 22.23 -13.69
N ALA A 236 -0.35 22.61 -13.71
CA ALA A 236 -0.91 23.67 -12.87
C ALA A 236 -1.13 23.27 -11.39
N LEU A 237 -0.97 21.99 -11.02
CA LEU A 237 -1.14 21.57 -9.63
C LEU A 237 -0.09 22.19 -8.71
N GLU A 238 -0.54 22.68 -7.55
CA GLU A 238 0.34 23.04 -6.45
C GLU A 238 1.24 21.85 -6.03
N PRO A 239 2.47 22.09 -5.55
CA PRO A 239 3.43 21.02 -5.24
C PRO A 239 2.86 19.92 -4.33
N SER A 240 2.12 20.29 -3.28
CA SER A 240 1.53 19.34 -2.34
C SER A 240 0.38 18.51 -2.93
N ALA A 241 -0.35 19.06 -3.90
CA ALA A 241 -1.42 18.35 -4.61
C ALA A 241 -0.82 17.42 -5.67
N PHE A 242 0.21 17.88 -6.39
CA PHE A 242 0.94 17.06 -7.35
C PHE A 242 1.59 15.85 -6.67
N GLU A 243 2.20 16.06 -5.50
CA GLU A 243 2.89 14.98 -4.77
C GLU A 243 1.95 13.82 -4.40
N ARG A 244 0.66 14.07 -4.17
CA ARG A 244 -0.30 12.99 -3.88
C ARG A 244 -0.55 12.06 -5.06
N VAL A 245 -0.45 12.58 -6.27
CA VAL A 245 -0.68 11.82 -7.52
C VAL A 245 0.62 11.38 -8.18
N SER A 246 1.77 11.82 -7.67
CA SER A 246 3.06 11.66 -8.34
C SER A 246 3.42 10.19 -8.57
N GLY A 247 2.93 9.25 -7.77
CA GLY A 247 3.13 7.82 -8.02
C GLY A 247 2.36 7.26 -9.21
N ALA A 248 1.36 7.96 -9.78
CA ALA A 248 0.45 7.45 -10.81
C ALA A 248 -0.45 6.28 -10.35
N CYS A 249 -0.85 6.31 -9.08
CA CYS A 249 -1.82 5.36 -8.54
C CYS A 249 -3.20 5.55 -9.18
N THR A 250 -3.79 4.48 -9.69
CA THR A 250 -5.10 4.55 -10.38
C THR A 250 -6.19 5.17 -9.51
N ALA A 251 -6.25 4.90 -8.19
CA ALA A 251 -7.26 5.47 -7.31
C ALA A 251 -7.14 7.00 -7.19
N ASP A 252 -5.92 7.50 -7.03
CA ASP A 252 -5.65 8.94 -6.91
C ASP A 252 -5.93 9.66 -8.25
N LEU A 253 -5.67 8.99 -9.38
CA LEU A 253 -6.03 9.52 -10.71
C LEU A 253 -7.55 9.54 -10.93
N LEU A 254 -8.29 8.55 -10.43
CA LEU A 254 -9.76 8.56 -10.50
C LEU A 254 -10.34 9.77 -9.77
N GLU A 255 -9.82 10.10 -8.59
CA GLU A 255 -10.20 11.32 -7.87
C GLU A 255 -9.99 12.56 -8.74
N LYS A 256 -8.82 12.73 -9.36
CA LYS A 256 -8.55 13.88 -10.23
C LYS A 256 -9.47 13.97 -11.44
N LEU A 257 -9.80 12.84 -12.06
CA LEU A 257 -10.73 12.81 -13.19
C LEU A 257 -12.13 13.31 -12.77
N TYR A 258 -12.60 12.94 -11.57
CA TYR A 258 -13.88 13.45 -11.05
C TYR A 258 -13.80 14.92 -10.64
N ASP A 259 -12.70 15.37 -10.04
CA ASP A 259 -12.50 16.79 -9.71
C ASP A 259 -12.57 17.65 -10.97
N TRP A 260 -11.87 17.25 -12.04
CA TRP A 260 -11.89 17.98 -13.30
C TRP A 260 -13.27 17.97 -13.98
N GLU A 261 -13.98 16.84 -13.94
CA GLU A 261 -15.35 16.76 -14.43
C GLU A 261 -16.29 17.71 -13.67
N HIS A 262 -16.12 17.80 -12.34
CA HIS A 262 -16.91 18.70 -11.51
C HIS A 262 -16.62 20.17 -11.85
N GLU A 263 -15.34 20.54 -11.95
CA GLU A 263 -14.93 21.91 -12.31
C GLU A 263 -15.43 22.33 -13.70
N LEU A 264 -15.39 21.43 -14.69
CA LEU A 264 -15.93 21.71 -16.03
C LEU A 264 -17.46 21.91 -16.02
N GLY A 265 -18.18 21.31 -15.07
CA GLY A 265 -19.63 21.49 -14.92
C GLY A 265 -20.04 22.73 -14.13
N LEU A 266 -19.09 23.44 -13.50
CA LEU A 266 -19.32 24.71 -12.81
C LEU A 266 -19.14 25.93 -13.74
N HIS A 267 -18.61 25.71 -14.93
CA HIS A 267 -18.36 26.71 -15.98
C HIS A 267 -19.34 26.54 -17.14
#